data_AF-A0A396GMH8-F1
#
_entry.id   AF-A0A396GMH8-F1
#
_cell.length_a   1.000
_cell.length_b   1.000
_cell.length_c   1.000
_cell.angle_alpha   90.00
_cell.angle_beta   90.00
_cell.angle_gamma   90.00
#
_symmetry.space_group_name_H-M   'P 1'
#
loop_
_entity.id
_entity.type
_entity.pdbx_description
1 polymer ?
#
loop_
_entity_poly.entity_id
_entity_poly.type
_entity_poly.pdbx_seq_one_letter_code
_entity_poly.pdbx_strand_id
1 'polypeptide(L)'
;MAWCLNQRMLSSVIFLLSVSLCLLTNHSSIAEKLPRFEHHLKPQQQSLNFLVVGDWGRKGNYNQSLVAHQSNNIDAYINGHDHCLEHIIDKESGIPFFTSGGGSKAWRGDIRPWDPKELKLYHDGQGFMSVQITENNADIVFYDVFGKVLHRWNITKEMSAAA
;
A
#
# COMPACT_ATOMS: atom_id res chain seq x y z
N MET A 1 -27.85 49.05 33.84
CA MET A 1 -26.58 48.67 33.17
C MET A 1 -26.12 47.23 33.48
N ALA A 2 -26.30 46.69 34.70
CA ALA A 2 -25.88 45.33 35.05
C ALA A 2 -26.56 44.18 34.26
N TRP A 3 -27.82 44.35 33.85
CA TRP A 3 -28.58 43.31 33.14
C TRP A 3 -28.03 43.00 31.73
N CYS A 4 -27.57 44.03 31.02
CA CYS A 4 -26.98 43.90 29.68
C CYS A 4 -25.56 43.31 29.72
N LEU A 5 -24.81 43.60 30.79
CA LEU A 5 -23.48 43.02 31.03
C LEU A 5 -23.57 41.51 31.32
N ASN A 6 -24.60 41.09 32.07
CA ASN A 6 -24.84 39.69 32.39
C ASN A 6 -25.25 38.85 31.15
N GLN A 7 -26.05 39.44 30.25
CA GLN A 7 -26.44 38.78 29.00
C GLN A 7 -25.26 38.56 28.04
N ARG A 8 -24.34 39.54 27.95
CA ARG A 8 -23.10 39.43 27.15
C ARG A 8 -22.11 38.43 27.74
N MET A 9 -22.04 38.34 29.06
CA MET A 9 -21.21 37.33 29.74
C MET A 9 -21.76 35.92 29.50
N LEU A 10 -23.09 35.74 29.61
CA LEU A 10 -23.74 34.45 29.38
C LEU A 10 -23.60 33.97 27.94
N SER A 11 -23.75 34.86 26.95
CA SER A 11 -23.56 34.50 25.53
C SER A 11 -22.12 34.07 25.21
N SER A 12 -21.14 34.71 25.85
CA SER A 12 -19.72 34.41 25.67
C SER A 12 -19.35 33.05 26.29
N VAL A 13 -19.90 32.74 27.46
CA VAL A 13 -19.71 31.44 28.12
C VAL A 13 -20.35 30.31 27.31
N ILE A 14 -21.56 30.50 26.78
CA ILE A 14 -22.22 29.51 25.92
C ILE A 14 -21.41 29.26 24.64
N PHE A 15 -20.87 30.31 24.02
CA PHE A 15 -20.05 30.18 22.82
C PHE A 15 -18.73 29.45 23.09
N LEU A 16 -18.06 29.72 24.20
CA LEU A 16 -16.84 29.00 24.58
C LEU A 16 -17.11 27.53 24.90
N LEU A 17 -18.24 27.23 25.56
CA LEU A 17 -18.65 25.85 25.84
C LEU A 17 -19.02 25.09 24.56
N SER A 18 -19.67 25.74 23.58
CA SER A 18 -19.99 25.10 22.30
C SER A 18 -18.76 24.84 21.44
N VAL A 19 -17.79 25.76 21.39
CA VAL A 19 -16.51 25.55 20.71
C VAL A 19 -15.72 24.41 21.37
N SER A 20 -15.67 24.37 22.71
CA SER A 20 -15.01 23.28 23.45
C SER A 20 -15.68 21.93 23.21
N LEU A 21 -17.02 21.87 23.20
CA LEU A 21 -17.78 20.66 22.89
C LEU A 21 -17.54 20.20 21.43
N CYS A 22 -17.48 21.12 20.47
CA CYS A 22 -17.12 20.82 19.07
C CYS A 22 -15.69 20.31 18.92
N LEU A 23 -14.74 20.79 19.72
CA LEU A 23 -13.35 20.30 19.70
C LEU A 23 -13.24 18.89 20.31
N LEU A 24 -14.10 18.57 21.29
CA LEU A 24 -14.16 17.24 21.90
C LEU A 24 -14.86 16.19 21.02
N THR A 25 -15.88 16.57 20.24
CA THR A 25 -16.59 15.65 19.34
C THR A 25 -15.81 15.30 18.07
N ASN A 26 -14.79 16.07 17.70
CA ASN A 26 -13.91 15.77 16.56
C ASN A 26 -12.79 14.77 16.89
N HIS A 27 -12.65 14.33 18.15
CA HIS A 27 -11.55 13.45 18.55
C HIS A 27 -11.83 11.95 18.43
N SER A 28 -13.00 11.56 17.94
CA SER A 28 -13.28 10.16 17.59
C SER A 28 -12.82 9.88 16.16
N SER A 29 -11.51 9.88 15.93
CA SER A 29 -10.97 9.02 14.87
C SER A 29 -11.15 7.59 15.34
N ILE A 30 -12.34 7.04 15.11
CA ILE A 30 -12.50 5.60 15.04
C ILE A 30 -11.68 5.22 13.81
N ALA A 31 -10.42 4.85 14.03
CA ALA A 31 -9.71 4.02 13.08
C ALA A 31 -10.53 2.73 13.00
N GLU A 32 -11.53 2.71 12.12
CA GLU A 32 -12.29 1.51 11.82
C GLU A 32 -11.25 0.48 11.41
N LYS A 33 -11.05 -0.50 12.29
CA LYS A 33 -10.22 -1.65 12.00
C LYS A 33 -10.78 -2.27 10.74
N LEU A 34 -10.01 -2.25 9.65
CA LEU A 34 -10.49 -2.77 8.37
C LEU A 34 -11.10 -4.15 8.58
N PRO A 35 -12.35 -4.38 8.09
CA PRO A 35 -12.97 -5.68 8.20
C PRO A 35 -12.03 -6.73 7.60
N ARG A 36 -11.76 -7.79 8.36
CA ARG A 36 -10.96 -8.92 7.86
C ARG A 36 -11.88 -9.80 7.04
N PHE A 37 -11.60 -9.93 5.76
CA PHE A 37 -12.26 -10.89 4.90
C PHE A 37 -11.38 -12.14 4.80
N GLU A 38 -11.95 -13.32 5.05
CA GLU A 38 -11.27 -14.57 4.74
C GLU A 38 -11.40 -14.83 3.24
N HIS A 39 -10.32 -14.60 2.51
CA HIS A 39 -10.24 -15.01 1.13
C HIS A 39 -9.88 -16.50 1.08
N HIS A 40 -10.86 -17.34 0.79
CA HIS A 40 -10.64 -18.76 0.54
C HIS A 40 -9.98 -18.94 -0.84
N LEU A 41 -8.64 -18.86 -0.88
CA LEU A 41 -7.91 -19.40 -2.02
C LEU A 41 -8.23 -20.89 -2.11
N LYS A 42 -8.56 -21.38 -3.31
CA LYS A 42 -8.65 -22.83 -3.52
C LYS A 42 -7.26 -23.39 -3.17
N PRO A 43 -7.13 -24.32 -2.22
CA PRO A 43 -5.87 -24.98 -1.96
C PRO A 43 -5.58 -25.92 -3.13
N GLN A 44 -5.20 -25.39 -4.28
CA GLN A 44 -4.34 -26.12 -5.17
C GLN A 44 -2.96 -26.05 -4.52
N GLN A 45 -2.47 -27.19 -4.01
CA GLN A 45 -1.15 -27.30 -3.37
C GLN A 45 0.02 -26.93 -4.31
N GLN A 46 -0.27 -26.47 -5.53
CA GLN A 46 0.58 -26.53 -6.72
C GLN A 46 0.51 -25.25 -7.56
N SER A 47 -0.09 -24.15 -7.07
CA SER A 47 -0.21 -22.90 -7.82
C SER A 47 0.35 -21.67 -7.09
N LEU A 48 0.91 -20.73 -7.84
CA LEU A 48 1.14 -19.35 -7.39
C LEU A 48 -0.17 -18.63 -7.10
N ASN A 49 -0.23 -17.96 -5.96
CA ASN A 49 -1.35 -17.19 -5.46
C ASN A 49 -1.06 -15.69 -5.57
N PHE A 50 -1.85 -14.98 -6.36
CA PHE A 50 -1.88 -13.52 -6.36
C PHE A 50 -3.20 -13.05 -5.77
N LEU A 51 -3.17 -12.12 -4.81
CA LEU A 51 -4.42 -11.60 -4.23
C LEU A 51 -4.65 -10.12 -4.53
N VAL A 52 -3.62 -9.35 -4.93
CA VAL A 52 -3.85 -7.93 -5.19
C VAL A 52 -3.10 -7.45 -6.44
N VAL A 53 -3.89 -7.12 -7.46
CA VAL A 53 -3.51 -6.27 -8.57
C VAL A 53 -4.45 -5.06 -8.52
N GLY A 54 -3.92 -3.87 -8.25
CA GLY A 54 -4.74 -2.66 -8.13
C GLY A 54 -3.89 -1.40 -8.19
N ASP A 55 -4.50 -0.21 -8.23
CA ASP A 55 -3.71 1.02 -8.32
C ASP A 55 -2.88 1.25 -7.03
N TRP A 56 -3.36 0.84 -5.85
CA TRP A 56 -2.88 1.23 -4.52
C TRP A 56 -1.39 0.95 -4.19
N GLY A 57 -0.48 1.75 -4.71
CA GLY A 57 0.93 1.84 -4.30
C GLY A 57 1.13 2.95 -3.27
N ARG A 58 1.81 2.63 -2.16
CA ARG A 58 2.34 3.60 -1.16
C ARG A 58 3.49 2.99 -0.35
N LYS A 59 4.31 2.13 -0.94
CA LYS A 59 5.43 1.44 -0.25
C LYS A 59 5.01 0.67 1.02
N GLY A 60 3.88 -0.04 0.99
CA GLY A 60 3.29 -0.74 2.14
C GLY A 60 2.47 0.13 3.10
N ASN A 61 2.52 1.46 2.97
CA ASN A 61 1.82 2.40 3.85
C ASN A 61 0.32 2.51 3.55
N TYR A 62 -0.39 3.28 4.38
CA TYR A 62 -1.83 3.54 4.22
C TYR A 62 -2.64 2.24 4.14
N ASN A 63 -2.42 1.28 5.04
CA ASN A 63 -3.09 -0.03 5.06
C ASN A 63 -2.78 -0.97 3.88
N GLN A 64 -1.86 -0.62 2.98
CA GLN A 64 -1.48 -1.48 1.86
C GLN A 64 -0.93 -2.83 2.35
N SER A 65 0.04 -2.83 3.28
CA SER A 65 0.55 -4.07 3.88
C SER A 65 -0.54 -4.81 4.66
N LEU A 66 -1.40 -4.10 5.40
CA LEU A 66 -2.48 -4.72 6.16
C LEU A 66 -3.43 -5.53 5.26
N VAL A 67 -3.80 -5.02 4.10
CA VAL A 67 -4.63 -5.74 3.11
C VAL A 67 -3.88 -6.94 2.51
N ALA A 68 -2.58 -6.77 2.21
CA ALA A 68 -1.73 -7.87 1.77
C ALA A 68 -1.60 -8.99 2.83
N HIS A 69 -1.67 -8.65 4.12
CA HIS A 69 -1.62 -9.61 5.23
C HIS A 69 -2.95 -10.32 5.49
N GLN A 70 -4.09 -9.63 5.32
CA GLN A 70 -5.42 -10.26 5.46
C GLN A 70 -5.62 -11.40 4.44
N SER A 71 -4.92 -11.27 3.33
CA SER A 71 -4.83 -12.19 2.23
C SER A 71 -3.89 -13.35 2.62
N ASN A 72 -4.36 -14.29 3.44
CA ASN A 72 -3.52 -15.43 3.83
C ASN A 72 -2.93 -16.11 2.57
N ASN A 73 -1.59 -16.27 2.49
CA ASN A 73 -0.87 -17.05 1.47
C ASN A 73 -0.74 -16.43 0.05
N ILE A 74 -0.50 -15.12 -0.07
CA ILE A 74 -0.12 -14.48 -1.36
C ILE A 74 1.38 -14.55 -1.59
N ASP A 75 1.77 -14.67 -2.85
CA ASP A 75 3.18 -14.74 -3.23
C ASP A 75 3.75 -13.36 -3.67
N ALA A 76 2.89 -12.43 -4.10
CA ALA A 76 3.27 -11.05 -4.45
C ALA A 76 2.08 -10.07 -4.39
N TYR A 77 2.40 -8.79 -4.21
CA TYR A 77 1.46 -7.66 -4.37
C TYR A 77 1.89 -6.79 -5.54
N ILE A 78 1.02 -6.57 -6.53
CA ILE A 78 1.35 -5.79 -7.74
C ILE A 78 0.46 -4.54 -7.80
N ASN A 79 1.05 -3.37 -8.06
CA ASN A 79 0.30 -2.12 -8.09
C ASN A 79 0.79 -1.05 -9.08
N GLY A 80 0.06 0.07 -9.10
CA GLY A 80 0.38 1.32 -9.78
C GLY A 80 0.46 2.51 -8.81
N HIS A 81 -0.30 3.58 -9.08
CA HIS A 81 -0.43 4.82 -8.29
C HIS A 81 0.84 5.65 -8.07
N ASP A 82 1.89 5.05 -7.52
CA ASP A 82 3.18 5.69 -7.38
C ASP A 82 3.79 5.79 -8.78
N HIS A 83 4.00 7.02 -9.26
CA HIS A 83 4.49 7.31 -10.60
C HIS A 83 6.00 7.01 -10.70
N CYS A 84 6.36 5.74 -10.50
CA CYS A 84 7.70 5.19 -10.57
C CYS A 84 7.63 3.70 -10.92
N LEU A 85 8.80 3.06 -11.06
CA LEU A 85 8.90 1.61 -10.95
C LEU A 85 9.60 1.29 -9.63
N GLU A 86 9.01 0.39 -8.85
CA GLU A 86 9.50 0.07 -7.51
C GLU A 86 9.38 -1.43 -7.23
N HIS A 87 10.37 -1.96 -6.53
CA HIS A 87 10.28 -3.24 -5.87
C HIS A 87 10.79 -3.10 -4.44
N ILE A 88 9.93 -3.41 -3.47
CA ILE A 88 10.27 -3.52 -2.06
C ILE A 88 9.89 -4.89 -1.51
N ILE A 89 10.57 -5.32 -0.47
CA ILE A 89 10.14 -6.45 0.36
C ILE A 89 9.60 -5.87 1.66
N ASP A 90 8.32 -6.11 1.94
CA ASP A 90 7.70 -5.68 3.19
C ASP A 90 8.36 -6.39 4.38
N LYS A 91 8.80 -5.63 5.40
CA LYS A 91 9.56 -6.20 6.52
C LYS A 91 8.75 -7.14 7.39
N GLU A 92 7.44 -6.94 7.48
CA GLU A 92 6.59 -7.69 8.40
C GLU A 92 6.19 -9.04 7.79
N SER A 93 5.78 -9.05 6.52
CA SER A 93 5.34 -10.26 5.82
C SER A 93 6.47 -10.99 5.07
N GLY A 94 7.50 -10.26 4.63
CA GLY A 94 8.42 -10.75 3.62
C GLY A 94 7.83 -10.81 2.19
N ILE A 95 6.59 -10.34 1.98
CA ILE A 95 5.96 -10.33 0.67
C ILE A 95 6.65 -9.29 -0.23
N PRO A 96 6.98 -9.63 -1.49
CA PRO A 96 7.44 -8.66 -2.46
C PRO A 96 6.28 -7.80 -2.99
N PHE A 97 6.47 -6.48 -2.96
CA PHE A 97 5.59 -5.49 -3.57
C PHE A 97 6.24 -4.95 -4.83
N PHE A 98 5.53 -5.05 -5.94
CA PHE A 98 5.95 -4.57 -7.25
C PHE A 98 5.05 -3.42 -7.70
N THR A 99 5.63 -2.25 -7.95
CA THR A 99 4.91 -1.06 -8.41
C THR A 99 5.32 -0.76 -9.84
N SER A 100 4.35 -0.68 -10.76
CA SER A 100 4.54 -0.31 -12.16
C SER A 100 3.67 0.91 -12.53
N GLY A 101 3.80 2.02 -11.78
CA GLY A 101 2.97 3.22 -11.99
C GLY A 101 3.58 4.28 -12.91
N GLY A 102 4.84 4.14 -13.33
CA GLY A 102 5.53 5.07 -14.22
C GLY A 102 5.15 5.02 -15.71
N GLY A 103 4.06 4.37 -16.11
CA GLY A 103 3.77 4.09 -17.53
C GLY A 103 3.62 5.33 -18.43
N SER A 104 3.04 6.42 -17.91
CA SER A 104 2.81 7.67 -18.67
C SER A 104 3.61 8.87 -18.16
N LYS A 105 3.70 9.02 -16.84
CA LYS A 105 4.41 10.11 -16.17
C LYS A 105 5.10 9.55 -14.94
N ALA A 106 6.35 9.96 -14.72
CA ALA A 106 7.10 9.67 -13.49
C ALA A 106 7.09 10.89 -12.53
N TRP A 107 7.53 10.71 -11.29
CA TRP A 107 7.62 11.79 -10.29
C TRP A 107 8.63 12.88 -10.64
N ARG A 108 9.64 12.60 -11.48
CA ARG A 108 10.62 13.57 -12.00
C ARG A 108 11.34 14.36 -10.89
N GLY A 109 11.75 13.66 -9.83
CA GLY A 109 12.56 14.18 -8.74
C GLY A 109 11.82 14.36 -7.42
N ASP A 110 10.49 14.16 -7.38
CA ASP A 110 9.72 14.14 -6.12
C ASP A 110 9.90 12.78 -5.41
N ILE A 111 11.09 12.59 -4.86
CA ILE A 111 11.57 11.34 -4.30
C ILE A 111 11.43 11.36 -2.78
N ARG A 112 10.63 10.43 -2.25
CA ARG A 112 10.56 10.17 -0.80
C ARG A 112 11.62 9.16 -0.38
N PRO A 113 12.22 9.29 0.82
CA PRO A 113 13.20 8.33 1.32
C PRO A 113 12.63 6.90 1.39
N TRP A 114 13.53 5.92 1.36
CA TRP A 114 13.26 4.49 1.54
C TRP A 114 14.08 3.92 2.68
N ASP A 115 13.60 2.83 3.25
CA ASP A 115 14.46 1.96 4.06
C ASP A 115 15.39 1.15 3.14
N PRO A 116 16.72 1.26 3.28
CA PRO A 116 17.68 0.50 2.49
C PRO A 116 17.54 -1.02 2.60
N LYS A 117 16.91 -1.54 3.66
CA LYS A 117 16.69 -2.98 3.87
C LYS A 117 15.53 -3.52 3.04
N GLU A 118 14.50 -2.70 2.83
CA GLU A 118 13.30 -3.06 2.06
C GLU A 118 13.53 -2.92 0.56
N LEU A 119 14.18 -1.83 0.16
CA LEU A 119 14.28 -1.42 -1.22
C LEU A 119 15.15 -2.38 -2.04
N LYS A 120 14.59 -2.88 -3.15
CA LYS A 120 15.30 -3.71 -4.14
C LYS A 120 15.46 -2.99 -5.48
N LEU A 121 14.46 -2.21 -5.88
CA LEU A 121 14.51 -1.35 -7.05
C LEU A 121 13.74 -0.06 -6.79
N TYR A 122 14.31 1.06 -7.23
CA TYR A 122 13.57 2.27 -7.50
C TYR A 122 14.01 2.88 -8.84
N HIS A 123 13.05 3.29 -9.65
CA HIS A 123 13.30 4.02 -10.88
C HIS A 123 12.29 5.16 -11.04
N ASP A 124 12.80 6.39 -11.01
CA ASP A 124 12.03 7.62 -11.27
C ASP A 124 12.07 7.95 -12.77
N GLY A 125 11.43 7.11 -13.56
CA GLY A 125 11.36 7.25 -15.00
C GLY A 125 10.23 6.43 -15.58
N GLN A 126 9.96 6.67 -16.86
CA GLN A 126 8.94 5.91 -17.56
C GLN A 126 9.43 4.51 -17.87
N GLY A 127 8.49 3.56 -17.83
CA GLY A 127 8.77 2.18 -18.16
C GLY A 127 7.59 1.28 -17.84
N PHE A 128 7.85 -0.02 -17.80
CA PHE A 128 6.84 -1.04 -17.64
C PHE A 128 7.42 -2.30 -17.00
N MET A 129 6.54 -3.19 -16.57
CA MET A 129 6.89 -4.49 -16.00
C MET A 129 6.29 -5.61 -16.85
N SER A 130 7.06 -6.66 -17.12
CA SER A 130 6.53 -7.93 -17.63
C SER A 130 6.48 -8.96 -16.50
N VAL A 131 5.43 -9.76 -16.49
CA VAL A 131 5.28 -10.89 -15.58
C VAL A 131 5.00 -12.13 -16.39
N GLN A 132 5.86 -13.14 -16.28
CA GLN A 132 5.63 -14.48 -16.82
C GLN A 132 5.33 -15.42 -15.65
N ILE A 133 4.24 -16.17 -15.74
CA ILE A 133 3.75 -17.02 -14.66
C ILE A 133 3.61 -18.45 -15.19
N THR A 134 4.13 -19.41 -14.44
CA THR A 134 3.89 -20.85 -14.58
C THR A 134 3.12 -21.36 -13.35
N GLU A 135 2.94 -22.67 -13.22
CA GLU A 135 2.28 -23.25 -12.05
C GLU A 135 2.96 -22.83 -10.73
N ASN A 136 4.29 -22.85 -10.66
CA ASN A 136 5.05 -22.64 -9.44
C ASN A 136 6.10 -21.51 -9.52
N ASN A 137 6.25 -20.87 -10.68
CA ASN A 137 7.25 -19.82 -10.89
C ASN A 137 6.64 -18.54 -11.46
N ALA A 138 7.09 -17.39 -10.96
CA ALA A 138 6.81 -16.10 -11.55
C ALA A 138 8.13 -15.37 -11.81
N ASP A 139 8.35 -14.99 -13.06
CA ASP A 139 9.45 -14.16 -13.50
C ASP A 139 8.95 -12.73 -13.74
N ILE A 140 9.48 -11.81 -12.95
CA ILE A 140 9.17 -10.39 -12.98
C ILE A 140 10.37 -9.64 -13.53
N VAL A 141 10.12 -8.80 -14.54
CA VAL A 141 11.18 -7.99 -15.16
C VAL A 141 10.69 -6.55 -15.32
N PHE A 142 11.50 -5.61 -14.85
CA PHE A 142 11.27 -4.18 -15.04
C PHE A 142 12.09 -3.66 -16.20
N TYR A 143 11.47 -2.82 -17.02
CA TYR A 143 12.09 -2.16 -18.15
C TYR A 143 11.90 -0.65 -18.06
N ASP A 144 12.88 0.12 -18.54
CA ASP A 144 12.64 1.52 -18.86
C ASP A 144 11.84 1.65 -20.18
N VAL A 145 11.48 2.88 -20.54
CA VAL A 145 10.70 3.20 -21.75
C VAL A 145 11.38 2.76 -23.05
N PHE A 146 12.69 2.53 -23.06
CA PHE A 146 13.43 2.04 -24.23
C PHE A 146 13.54 0.51 -24.28
N GLY A 147 12.95 -0.19 -23.30
CA GLY A 147 13.04 -1.64 -23.19
C GLY A 147 14.35 -2.13 -22.58
N LYS A 148 15.15 -1.26 -21.94
CA LYS A 148 16.34 -1.69 -21.19
C LYS A 148 15.89 -2.33 -19.88
N VAL A 149 16.40 -3.51 -19.59
CA VAL A 149 16.15 -4.20 -18.32
C VAL A 149 16.76 -3.40 -17.16
N LEU A 150 15.93 -3.08 -16.18
CA LEU A 150 16.31 -2.39 -14.94
C LEU A 150 16.49 -3.36 -13.77
N HIS A 151 15.63 -4.38 -13.69
CA HIS A 151 15.59 -5.33 -12.57
C HIS A 151 14.93 -6.64 -12.98
N ARG A 152 15.36 -7.74 -12.36
CA ARG A 152 14.74 -9.07 -12.49
C ARG A 152 14.49 -9.65 -11.11
N TRP A 153 13.34 -10.28 -10.94
CA TRP A 153 12.99 -11.00 -9.72
C TRP A 153 12.26 -12.29 -10.08
N ASN A 154 12.61 -13.37 -9.40
CA ASN A 154 11.93 -14.64 -9.54
C ASN A 154 11.28 -15.02 -8.21
N ILE A 155 10.05 -15.51 -8.30
CA ILE A 155 9.35 -16.16 -7.19
C ILE A 155 9.21 -17.62 -7.59
N THR A 156 9.75 -18.52 -6.77
CA THR A 156 9.58 -19.96 -6.91
C THR A 156 8.89 -20.50 -5.67
N LYS A 157 7.84 -21.30 -5.87
CA LYS A 157 7.22 -22.08 -4.80
C LYS A 157 7.72 -23.50 -4.90
N GLU A 158 8.49 -23.94 -3.90
CA GLU A 158 8.96 -25.32 -3.82
C GLU A 158 7.78 -26.27 -3.84
N MET A 159 7.85 -27.30 -4.68
CA MET A 159 6.86 -28.36 -4.69
C MET A 159 7.05 -29.16 -3.41
N SER A 160 6.11 -29.07 -2.47
CA SER A 160 6.10 -30.03 -1.37
C SER A 160 5.88 -31.41 -2.00
N ALA A 161 6.89 -32.30 -1.91
CA ALA A 161 6.70 -33.70 -2.24
C ALA A 161 5.49 -34.20 -1.45
N ALA A 162 4.49 -34.73 -2.15
CA ALA A 162 3.37 -35.41 -1.51
C ALA A 162 3.97 -36.51 -0.62
N ALA A 163 3.80 -36.37 0.70
CA ALA A 163 4.06 -37.42 1.67
C ALA A 163 2.91 -38.42 1.67
#